data_AF-A0A6J2YW70-F1
#
_entry.id   AF-A0A6J2YW70-F1
#
_cell.length_a   1.000
_cell.length_b   1.000
_cell.length_c   1.000
_cell.angle_alpha   90.00
_cell.angle_beta   90.00
_cell.angle_gamma   90.00
#
_symmetry.space_group_name_H-M   'P 1'
#
loop_
_entity.id
_entity.type
_entity.pdbx_description
1 polymer ?
#
loop_
_entity_poly.entity_id
_entity_poly.type
_entity_poly.pdbx_seq_one_letter_code
_entity_poly.pdbx_strand_id
1 'polypeptide(L)'
;MIGNRLELDNWSKLKAALIQCFSDRRDLDCLIQELTRTRPFKNEHLLSFGSRLQLLKSNVIQRISNDTCLAPLEKTCQISHYDKTALNTFIAGCSGTLRNNLYIKKPTSLEDAMACVNEFENFEMLYGSSNEQNKVYKTQNFHQKPTPSQNFQNQNNFSNATNFPHNNSNYQNNN
;
A
#
# COMPACT_ATOMS: atom_id res chain seq x y z
N MET A 1 -4.90 40.13 -6.86
CA MET A 1 -4.20 41.11 -7.71
C MET A 1 -2.78 41.26 -7.19
N ILE A 2 -1.79 40.79 -7.96
CA ILE A 2 -0.37 41.06 -7.68
C ILE A 2 -0.07 42.38 -8.40
N GLY A 3 -0.51 43.49 -7.80
CA GLY A 3 -0.06 44.83 -8.18
C GLY A 3 1.37 45.01 -7.70
N ASN A 4 2.17 45.72 -8.49
CA ASN A 4 3.60 45.96 -8.29
C ASN A 4 3.92 46.39 -6.84
N ARG A 5 4.27 45.42 -5.97
CA ARG A 5 4.63 45.67 -4.56
C ARG A 5 6.06 46.20 -4.53
N LEU A 6 6.21 47.51 -4.63
CA LEU A 6 7.49 48.24 -4.54
C LEU A 6 8.29 47.90 -3.27
N GLU A 7 7.62 47.41 -2.23
CA GLU A 7 8.19 46.91 -0.97
C GLU A 7 8.95 45.58 -1.09
N LEU A 8 8.71 44.77 -2.14
CA LEU A 8 9.39 43.51 -2.41
C LEU A 8 10.56 43.71 -3.40
N ASP A 9 11.47 44.62 -3.05
CA ASP A 9 12.59 45.06 -3.89
C ASP A 9 13.76 44.06 -4.00
N ASN A 10 13.77 43.00 -3.18
CA ASN A 10 14.82 42.00 -3.20
C ASN A 10 14.29 40.59 -2.93
N TRP A 11 15.07 39.59 -3.35
CA TRP A 11 14.71 38.18 -3.24
C TRP A 11 14.37 37.76 -1.80
N SER A 12 15.09 38.27 -0.80
CA SER A 12 14.85 37.94 0.61
C SER A 12 13.49 38.43 1.09
N LYS A 13 13.10 39.67 0.74
CA LYS A 13 11.77 40.22 1.07
C LYS A 13 10.66 39.47 0.34
N LEU A 14 10.84 39.15 -0.93
CA LEU A 14 9.89 38.34 -1.69
C LEU A 14 9.72 36.94 -1.06
N LYS A 15 10.83 36.27 -0.73
CA LYS A 15 10.82 34.97 -0.05
C LYS A 15 10.11 35.04 1.30
N ALA A 16 10.41 36.06 2.11
CA ALA A 16 9.76 36.27 3.40
C ALA A 16 8.25 36.49 3.25
N ALA A 17 7.82 37.31 2.29
CA ALA A 17 6.41 37.55 2.01
C ALA A 17 5.68 36.29 1.54
N LEU A 18 6.31 35.47 0.70
CA LEU A 18 5.75 34.19 0.26
C LEU A 18 5.59 33.22 1.43
N ILE A 19 6.61 33.10 2.29
CA ILE A 19 6.52 32.28 3.50
C ILE A 19 5.39 32.80 4.38
N GLN A 20 5.35 34.10 4.69
CA GLN A 20 4.32 34.67 5.56
C GLN A 20 2.89 34.48 5.02
N CYS A 21 2.70 34.55 3.70
CA CYS A 21 1.37 34.44 3.10
C CYS A 21 0.92 32.98 2.92
N PHE A 22 1.84 32.06 2.61
CA PHE A 22 1.52 30.72 2.12
C PHE A 22 2.11 29.57 2.94
N SER A 23 2.94 29.84 3.95
CA SER A 23 3.45 28.77 4.81
C SER A 23 2.35 28.21 5.70
N ASP A 24 2.55 26.97 6.12
CA ASP A 24 1.79 26.40 7.22
C ASP A 24 1.88 27.30 8.47
N ARG A 25 0.73 27.56 9.09
CA ARG A 25 0.61 28.42 10.29
C ARG A 25 0.61 27.60 11.58
N ARG A 26 0.53 26.27 11.50
CA ARG A 26 0.55 25.40 12.66
C ARG A 26 1.88 25.50 13.38
N ASP A 27 1.83 25.35 14.69
CA ASP A 27 3.02 25.34 15.51
C ASP A 27 3.84 24.07 15.28
N LEU A 28 5.16 24.16 15.52
CA LEU A 28 6.09 23.06 15.34
C LEU A 28 5.68 21.86 16.22
N ASP A 29 5.27 22.10 17.46
CA ASP A 29 4.83 21.04 18.37
C ASP A 29 3.60 20.28 17.86
N CYS A 30 2.64 20.99 17.23
CA CYS A 30 1.49 20.34 16.59
C CYS A 30 1.93 19.43 15.45
N LEU A 31 2.85 19.90 14.59
CA LEU A 31 3.37 19.09 13.47
C LEU A 31 4.13 17.86 13.96
N ILE A 32 4.93 18.00 15.03
CA ILE A 32 5.65 16.88 15.66
C ILE A 32 4.67 15.89 16.28
N GLN A 33 3.63 16.38 16.94
CA GLN A 33 2.60 15.53 17.52
C GLN A 33 1.87 14.72 16.43
N GLU A 34 1.52 15.33 15.31
CA GLU A 34 0.97 14.62 14.17
C GLU A 34 1.94 13.55 13.66
N LEU A 35 3.20 13.90 13.44
CA LEU A 35 4.22 12.96 12.96
C LEU A 35 4.40 11.75 13.89
N THR A 36 4.40 11.96 15.20
CA THR A 36 4.68 10.89 16.19
C THR A 36 3.46 10.04 16.53
N ARG A 37 2.26 10.62 16.49
CA ARG A 37 1.01 9.93 16.84
C ARG A 37 0.32 9.28 15.65
N THR A 38 0.73 9.59 14.42
CA THR A 38 0.14 8.95 13.24
C THR A 38 0.34 7.44 13.28
N ARG A 39 -0.73 6.71 12.96
CA ARG A 39 -0.75 5.26 12.81
C ARG A 39 -1.37 4.91 11.45
N PRO A 40 -1.10 3.70 10.92
CA PRO A 40 -1.84 3.21 9.77
C PRO A 40 -3.33 3.18 10.06
N PHE A 41 -4.16 3.58 9.10
CA PHE A 41 -5.60 3.38 9.19
C PHE A 41 -5.95 1.91 9.00
N LYS A 42 -7.18 1.53 9.36
CA LYS A 42 -7.68 0.18 9.11
C LYS A 42 -7.68 -0.10 7.61
N ASN A 43 -7.03 -1.19 7.21
CA ASN A 43 -6.86 -1.60 5.81
C ASN A 43 -6.07 -0.59 4.95
N GLU A 44 -5.29 0.31 5.56
CA GLU A 44 -4.36 1.16 4.81
C GLU A 44 -3.18 0.34 4.31
N HIS A 45 -2.82 0.50 3.03
CA HIS A 45 -1.59 -0.08 2.50
C HIS A 45 -0.38 0.61 3.12
N LEU A 46 0.64 -0.17 3.49
CA LEU A 46 1.79 0.35 4.23
C LEU A 46 2.57 1.41 3.46
N LEU A 47 2.67 1.32 2.13
CA LEU A 47 3.31 2.38 1.35
C LEU A 47 2.50 3.67 1.39
N SER A 48 1.17 3.60 1.42
CA SER A 48 0.31 4.78 1.58
C SER A 48 0.54 5.43 2.95
N PHE A 49 0.64 4.63 4.01
CA PHE A 49 1.01 5.11 5.33
C PHE A 49 2.40 5.78 5.34
N GLY A 50 3.38 5.16 4.68
CA GLY A 50 4.73 5.72 4.50
C GLY A 50 4.72 7.08 3.79
N SER A 51 3.96 7.20 2.70
CA SER A 51 3.79 8.47 1.97
C SER A 51 3.14 9.57 2.84
N ARG A 52 2.15 9.22 3.68
CA ARG A 52 1.60 10.20 4.64
C ARG A 52 2.65 10.64 5.66
N LEU A 53 3.46 9.72 6.18
CA LEU A 53 4.56 10.08 7.08
C LEU A 53 5.62 10.97 6.40
N GLN A 54 5.95 10.72 5.13
CA GLN A 54 6.84 11.61 4.36
C GLN A 54 6.27 13.03 4.25
N LEU A 55 4.97 13.17 4.02
CA LEU A 55 4.30 14.46 3.97
C LEU A 55 4.34 15.19 5.31
N LEU A 56 3.99 14.50 6.40
CA LEU A 56 4.05 15.06 7.75
C LEU A 56 5.48 15.49 8.13
N LYS A 57 6.46 14.64 7.82
CA LYS A 57 7.88 14.93 8.01
C LYS A 57 8.30 16.19 7.24
N SER A 58 7.88 16.31 5.98
CA SER A 58 8.19 17.47 5.14
C SER A 58 7.65 18.77 5.72
N ASN A 59 6.45 18.75 6.32
CA ASN A 59 5.87 19.92 6.99
C ASN A 59 6.73 20.34 8.20
N VAL A 60 7.17 19.38 9.03
CA VAL A 60 8.07 19.64 10.17
C VAL A 60 9.39 20.24 9.68
N ILE A 61 10.02 19.64 8.67
CA ILE A 61 11.29 20.11 8.10
C ILE A 61 11.14 21.52 7.52
N GLN A 62 10.05 21.80 6.81
CA GLN A 62 9.78 23.12 6.25
C GLN A 62 9.65 24.17 7.36
N ARG A 63 8.97 23.83 8.47
CA ARG A 63 8.82 24.74 9.61
C ARG A 63 10.17 25.08 10.25
N ILE A 64 11.02 24.08 10.49
CA ILE A 64 12.38 24.24 11.02
C ILE A 64 13.26 25.06 10.07
N SER A 65 13.15 24.77 8.77
CA SER A 65 13.94 25.46 7.74
C SER A 65 13.64 26.95 7.67
N ASN A 66 12.35 27.31 7.84
CA ASN A 66 11.87 28.68 7.82
C ASN A 66 12.07 29.44 9.14
N ASP A 67 12.45 28.75 10.23
CA ASP A 67 12.72 29.39 11.51
C ASP A 67 13.95 30.30 11.41
N THR A 68 13.81 31.58 11.76
CA THR A 68 14.89 32.56 11.72
C THR A 68 15.75 32.56 12.98
N CYS A 69 15.30 31.95 14.06
CA CYS A 69 15.97 31.93 15.36
C CYS A 69 17.00 30.80 15.47
N LEU A 70 16.85 29.72 14.69
CA LEU A 70 17.73 28.55 14.72
C LEU A 70 18.97 28.73 13.85
N ALA A 71 20.14 28.36 14.37
CA ALA A 71 21.37 28.30 13.61
C ALA A 71 21.34 27.15 12.58
N PRO A 72 22.11 27.24 11.46
CA PRO A 72 22.11 26.20 10.43
C PRO A 72 22.46 24.78 10.93
N LEU A 73 23.39 24.69 11.89
CA LEU A 73 23.77 23.41 12.49
C LEU A 73 22.63 22.81 13.33
N GLU A 74 21.93 23.64 14.09
CA GLU A 74 20.78 23.23 14.90
C GLU A 74 19.64 22.73 14.01
N LYS A 75 19.35 23.43 12.91
CA LYS A 75 18.38 22.99 11.90
C LYS A 75 18.73 21.61 11.35
N THR A 76 19.99 21.41 10.98
CA THR A 76 20.47 20.13 10.43
C THR A 76 20.32 18.99 11.45
N CYS A 77 20.66 19.25 12.71
CA CYS A 77 20.49 18.29 13.80
C CYS A 77 19.02 17.93 14.02
N GLN A 78 18.13 18.92 14.08
CA GLN A 78 16.70 18.70 14.24
C GLN A 78 16.09 17.94 13.05
N ILE A 79 16.45 18.30 11.81
CA ILE A 79 15.98 17.58 10.62
C ILE A 79 16.38 16.11 10.68
N SER A 80 17.65 15.82 10.99
CA SER A 80 18.12 14.43 11.16
C SER A 80 17.41 13.68 12.28
N HIS A 81 17.08 14.37 13.37
CA HIS A 81 16.28 13.81 14.45
C HIS A 81 14.87 13.42 13.96
N TYR A 82 14.19 14.31 13.23
CA TYR A 82 12.84 14.02 12.73
C TYR A 82 12.81 13.01 11.57
N ASP A 83 13.88 12.87 10.80
CA ASP A 83 14.04 11.74 9.87
C ASP A 83 13.99 10.40 10.60
N LYS A 84 14.76 10.27 11.70
CA LYS A 84 14.75 9.08 12.55
C LYS A 84 13.40 8.87 13.24
N THR A 85 12.75 9.95 13.68
CA THR A 85 11.42 9.88 14.28
C THR A 85 10.38 9.36 13.29
N ALA A 86 10.38 9.85 12.05
CA ALA A 86 9.48 9.36 11.00
C ALA A 86 9.69 7.87 10.71
N LEU A 87 10.95 7.44 10.60
CA LEU A 87 11.31 6.02 10.45
C LEU A 87 10.79 5.17 11.63
N ASN A 88 11.04 5.61 12.86
CA ASN A 88 10.60 4.89 14.06
C ASN A 88 9.07 4.80 14.12
N THR A 89 8.35 5.88 13.78
CA THR A 89 6.90 5.87 13.69
C THR A 89 6.42 4.88 12.63
N PHE A 90 7.09 4.81 11.47
CA PHE A 90 6.75 3.86 10.41
C PHE A 90 6.90 2.41 10.88
N ILE A 91 8.06 2.05 11.45
CA ILE A 91 8.33 0.70 11.97
C ILE A 91 7.35 0.33 13.10
N ALA A 92 6.99 1.29 13.95
CA ALA A 92 6.01 1.09 15.01
C ALA A 92 4.58 0.88 14.47
N GLY A 93 4.28 1.40 13.28
CA GLY A 93 3.02 1.17 12.56
C GLY A 93 2.94 -0.20 11.89
N CYS A 94 4.07 -0.83 11.56
CA CYS A 94 4.10 -2.18 11.02
C CYS A 94 3.72 -3.23 12.09
N SER A 95 3.06 -4.30 11.67
CA SER A 95 2.63 -5.39 12.55
C SER A 95 3.37 -6.70 12.31
N GLY A 96 3.49 -7.52 13.36
CA GLY A 96 3.89 -8.93 13.27
C GLY A 96 5.25 -9.18 12.64
N THR A 97 5.31 -10.18 11.75
CA THR A 97 6.53 -10.66 11.09
C THR A 97 7.25 -9.57 10.31
N LEU A 98 6.50 -8.67 9.65
CA LEU A 98 7.08 -7.57 8.87
C LEU A 98 7.88 -6.61 9.76
N ARG A 99 7.36 -6.27 10.94
CA ARG A 99 8.07 -5.41 11.89
C ARG A 99 9.38 -6.06 12.37
N ASN A 100 9.35 -7.36 12.65
CA ASN A 100 10.56 -8.10 13.04
C ASN A 100 11.61 -8.11 11.92
N ASN A 101 11.18 -8.34 10.68
CA ASN A 101 12.05 -8.31 9.51
C ASN A 101 12.69 -6.93 9.30
N LEU A 102 11.94 -5.84 9.50
CA LEU A 102 12.49 -4.48 9.45
C LEU A 102 13.57 -4.26 10.52
N TYR A 103 13.39 -4.75 11.75
CA TYR A 103 14.44 -4.66 12.77
C TYR A 103 15.70 -5.47 12.44
N ILE A 104 15.58 -6.57 11.70
CA ILE A 104 16.71 -7.37 11.24
C ILE A 104 17.46 -6.65 10.10
N LYS A 105 16.74 -6.11 9.11
CA LYS A 105 17.32 -5.34 7.99
C LYS A 105 17.95 -4.02 8.44
N LYS A 106 17.46 -3.41 9.52
CA LYS A 106 17.93 -2.12 10.08
C LYS A 106 17.96 -1.01 9.01
N PRO A 107 16.81 -0.65 8.42
CA PRO A 107 16.75 0.43 7.45
C PRO A 107 17.26 1.74 8.05
N THR A 108 17.93 2.55 7.24
CA THR A 108 18.56 3.80 7.69
C THR A 108 17.69 5.04 7.44
N SER A 109 16.73 4.94 6.54
CA SER A 109 15.77 5.99 6.20
C SER A 109 14.35 5.43 6.09
N LEU A 110 13.36 6.32 6.06
CA LEU A 110 11.97 5.95 5.83
C LEU A 110 11.79 5.30 4.45
N GLU A 111 12.45 5.84 3.43
CA GLU A 111 12.41 5.36 2.06
C GLU A 111 12.99 3.94 1.95
N ASP A 112 14.08 3.67 2.66
CA ASP A 112 14.71 2.35 2.75
C ASP A 112 13.79 1.34 3.44
N ALA A 113 13.11 1.74 4.52
CA ALA A 113 12.10 0.92 5.17
C ALA A 113 10.90 0.62 4.26
N MET A 114 10.44 1.60 3.48
CA MET A 114 9.37 1.40 2.49
C MET A 114 9.81 0.45 1.36
N ALA A 115 11.05 0.56 0.90
CA ALA A 115 11.62 -0.37 -0.08
C ALA A 115 11.66 -1.81 0.46
N CYS A 116 12.04 -1.98 1.73
CA CYS A 116 12.00 -3.28 2.41
C CYS A 116 10.57 -3.85 2.44
N VAL A 117 9.55 -3.04 2.75
CA VAL A 117 8.15 -3.50 2.75
C VAL A 117 7.74 -4.00 1.37
N ASN A 118 8.05 -3.23 0.32
CA ASN A 118 7.75 -3.63 -1.05
C ASN A 118 8.48 -4.93 -1.45
N GLU A 119 9.75 -5.08 -1.03
CA GLU A 119 10.51 -6.32 -1.20
C GLU A 119 9.78 -7.51 -0.54
N PHE A 120 9.35 -7.37 0.72
CA PHE A 120 8.63 -8.44 1.43
C PHE A 120 7.29 -8.80 0.80
N GLU A 121 6.48 -7.81 0.38
CA GLU A 121 5.21 -8.06 -0.30
C GLU A 121 5.43 -8.82 -1.62
N ASN A 122 6.46 -8.47 -2.38
CA ASN A 122 6.84 -9.18 -3.61
C ASN A 122 7.29 -10.62 -3.33
N PHE A 123 8.08 -10.83 -2.28
CA PHE A 123 8.47 -12.19 -1.86
C PHE A 123 7.25 -13.03 -1.44
N GLU A 124 6.33 -12.48 -0.67
CA GLU A 124 5.12 -13.18 -0.25
C GLU A 124 4.22 -13.54 -1.45
N MET A 125 4.07 -12.63 -2.41
CA MET A 125 3.33 -12.90 -3.65
C MET A 125 3.94 -14.07 -4.45
N LEU A 126 5.27 -14.06 -4.63
CA LEU A 126 5.97 -15.01 -5.50
C LEU A 126 6.13 -16.41 -4.87
N TYR A 127 6.37 -16.47 -3.56
CA TYR A 127 6.67 -17.72 -2.84
C TYR A 127 5.56 -18.16 -1.88
N GLY A 128 4.69 -17.28 -1.43
CA GLY A 128 3.53 -17.63 -0.59
C GLY A 128 2.46 -18.41 -1.36
N SER A 129 2.34 -18.16 -2.66
CA SER A 129 1.44 -18.89 -3.58
C SER A 129 1.88 -20.34 -3.84
N SER A 130 3.15 -20.69 -3.57
CA SER A 130 3.67 -22.05 -3.77
C SER A 130 3.07 -23.07 -2.80
N ASN A 131 2.48 -22.64 -1.68
CA ASN A 131 1.79 -23.53 -0.73
C ASN A 131 0.35 -23.88 -1.15
N GLU A 132 -0.23 -23.20 -2.15
CA GLU A 132 -1.54 -23.59 -2.72
C GLU A 132 -1.45 -24.57 -3.89
N GLN A 133 -0.26 -24.82 -4.44
CA GLN A 133 -0.07 -25.80 -5.53
C GLN A 133 -0.19 -27.27 -5.09
N ASN A 134 -0.35 -27.53 -3.79
CA ASN A 134 -0.74 -28.86 -3.27
C ASN A 134 -2.26 -29.06 -3.19
N LYS A 135 -3.08 -28.16 -3.76
CA LYS A 135 -4.48 -28.47 -4.06
C LYS A 135 -4.58 -29.02 -5.48
N VAL A 136 -4.31 -30.33 -5.58
CA VAL A 136 -4.87 -31.25 -6.60
C VAL A 136 -4.87 -30.67 -8.02
N TYR A 137 -3.72 -30.69 -8.68
CA TYR A 137 -3.74 -30.87 -10.13
C TYR A 137 -4.44 -32.21 -10.40
N LYS A 138 -5.75 -32.16 -10.66
CA LYS A 138 -6.45 -33.23 -11.37
C LYS A 138 -5.60 -33.50 -12.60
N THR A 139 -5.01 -34.69 -12.65
CA THR A 139 -4.38 -35.27 -13.82
C THR A 139 -5.27 -35.02 -15.03
N GLN A 140 -4.93 -34.00 -15.83
CA GLN A 140 -5.46 -33.89 -17.18
C GLN A 140 -4.84 -35.05 -17.96
N ASN A 141 -5.65 -36.07 -18.20
CA ASN A 141 -5.34 -37.16 -19.11
C ASN A 141 -5.06 -36.59 -20.51
N PHE A 142 -3.79 -36.34 -20.80
CA PHE A 142 -3.32 -36.10 -22.17
C PHE A 142 -3.19 -37.46 -22.89
N HIS A 143 -4.33 -38.03 -23.28
CA HIS A 143 -4.38 -39.05 -24.31
C HIS A 143 -5.63 -38.83 -25.15
N GLN A 144 -5.48 -38.10 -26.26
CA GLN A 144 -6.26 -38.36 -27.47
C GLN A 144 -5.55 -37.73 -28.67
N LYS A 145 -5.09 -38.59 -29.58
CA LYS A 145 -4.62 -38.23 -30.92
C LYS A 145 -5.77 -37.60 -31.72
N PRO A 146 -5.51 -36.63 -32.60
CA PRO A 146 -6.53 -36.09 -33.49
C PRO A 146 -6.82 -37.09 -34.62
N THR A 147 -8.05 -37.57 -34.72
CA THR A 147 -8.58 -38.23 -35.92
C THR A 147 -9.15 -37.17 -36.87
N PRO A 148 -8.85 -37.23 -38.18
CA PRO A 148 -9.33 -36.25 -39.15
C PRO A 148 -10.79 -36.49 -39.50
N SER A 149 -11.53 -35.39 -39.66
CA SER A 149 -12.94 -35.34 -40.04
C SER A 149 -13.19 -35.92 -41.43
N GLN A 150 -14.22 -36.75 -41.57
CA GLN A 150 -14.94 -36.92 -42.83
C GLN A 150 -16.44 -36.76 -42.61
N ASN A 151 -17.02 -35.85 -43.41
CA ASN A 151 -18.44 -35.58 -43.58
C ASN A 151 -19.22 -36.84 -43.94
N PHE A 152 -20.44 -37.00 -43.41
CA PHE A 152 -21.60 -37.45 -44.19
C PHE A 152 -22.91 -36.91 -43.59
N GLN A 153 -23.68 -36.21 -44.43
CA GLN A 153 -25.08 -35.86 -44.23
C GLN A 153 -25.94 -37.12 -44.12
N ASN A 154 -26.98 -37.12 -43.28
CA ASN A 154 -28.33 -37.41 -43.76
C ASN A 154 -29.46 -37.02 -42.79
N GLN A 155 -30.58 -36.71 -43.42
CA GLN A 155 -31.83 -36.14 -42.93
C GLN A 155 -32.81 -37.17 -42.31
N ASN A 156 -33.69 -36.60 -41.47
CA ASN A 156 -35.14 -36.84 -41.31
C ASN A 156 -35.73 -38.01 -40.46
N ASN A 157 -36.60 -37.55 -39.53
CA ASN A 157 -37.90 -38.07 -39.05
C ASN A 157 -38.04 -39.50 -38.52
N PHE A 158 -38.59 -39.67 -37.31
CA PHE A 158 -40.00 -40.03 -37.09
C PHE A 158 -40.40 -40.04 -35.59
N SER A 159 -41.69 -39.87 -35.39
CA SER A 159 -42.51 -39.57 -34.21
C SER A 159 -42.59 -40.61 -33.07
N ASN A 160 -43.11 -40.09 -31.94
CA ASN A 160 -44.07 -40.69 -30.99
C ASN A 160 -43.61 -41.45 -29.72
N ALA A 161 -44.29 -41.04 -28.63
CA ALA A 161 -44.86 -41.83 -27.55
C ALA A 161 -44.27 -41.66 -26.13
N THR A 162 -45.04 -40.91 -25.35
CA THR A 162 -45.26 -40.95 -23.89
C THR A 162 -45.01 -42.29 -23.20
N ASN A 163 -44.38 -42.26 -22.01
CA ASN A 163 -44.84 -43.01 -20.82
C ASN A 163 -44.10 -42.63 -19.51
N PHE A 164 -44.88 -42.02 -18.60
CA PHE A 164 -44.90 -41.99 -17.12
C PHE A 164 -43.64 -41.97 -16.22
N PRO A 165 -43.69 -41.19 -15.12
CA PRO A 165 -42.68 -41.15 -14.06
C PRO A 165 -42.83 -42.32 -13.07
N HIS A 166 -41.71 -42.94 -12.69
CA HIS A 166 -41.68 -43.89 -11.58
C HIS A 166 -41.42 -43.16 -10.26
N ASN A 167 -42.47 -43.11 -9.45
CA ASN A 167 -42.44 -42.76 -8.03
C ASN A 167 -41.90 -43.97 -7.27
N ASN A 168 -40.88 -43.81 -6.43
CA ASN A 168 -40.58 -44.82 -5.41
C ASN A 168 -40.39 -44.17 -4.06
N SER A 169 -41.32 -44.52 -3.18
CA SER A 169 -41.47 -44.06 -1.81
C SER A 169 -40.59 -44.87 -0.85
N ASN A 170 -40.40 -44.29 0.34
CA ASN A 170 -40.12 -44.93 1.62
C ASN A 170 -38.68 -45.35 1.92
N TYR A 171 -38.03 -44.58 2.81
CA TYR A 171 -37.55 -45.10 4.09
C TYR A 171 -37.74 -44.05 5.19
N GLN A 172 -38.81 -44.19 5.96
CA GLN A 172 -38.85 -43.81 7.38
C GLN A 172 -38.96 -45.11 8.16
N ASN A 173 -38.05 -45.35 9.10
CA ASN A 173 -38.32 -46.29 10.18
C ASN A 173 -37.66 -45.80 11.46
N ASN A 174 -38.48 -45.80 12.51
CA ASN A 174 -38.20 -45.38 13.88
C ASN A 174 -37.31 -46.39 14.61
N ASN A 175 -36.52 -45.89 15.56
CA ASN A 175 -36.61 -46.27 16.97
C ASN A 175 -36.02 -45.14 17.84
#